data_AF-A0A1W9NXA0-F1
#
_entry.id   AF-A0A1W9NXA0-F1
#
_cell.length_a   1.000
_cell.length_b   1.000
_cell.length_c   1.000
_cell.angle_alpha   90.00
_cell.angle_beta   90.00
_cell.angle_gamma   90.00
#
_symmetry.space_group_name_H-M   'P 1'
#
loop_
_entity.id
_entity.type
_entity.pdbx_description
1 polymer ?
#
loop_
_entity_poly.entity_id
_entity_poly.type
_entity_poly.pdbx_seq_one_letter_code
_entity_poly.pdbx_strand_id
1 'polypeptide(L)'
;MATVSDLNQQLGYLVELAIISPKRRDLYLKAIPKLTVEEKLSFSLDLWHLLLMKMEGEVQQKMEEEIRELAENPDKVYYKKNFQKIPDEVLRGLIRERMEIRDEDEIRRIRDVLKGLESKLEIITKSASEAREVIQSHVK
;
A
#
# COMPACT_ATOMS: atom_id res chain seq x y z
N MET A 1 -13.73 16.00 -3.37
CA MET A 1 -14.27 14.88 -2.56
C MET A 1 -14.24 13.63 -3.44
N ALA A 2 -13.64 12.53 -2.98
CA ALA A 2 -13.69 11.28 -3.73
C ALA A 2 -15.11 10.71 -3.67
N THR A 3 -15.64 10.25 -4.80
CA THR A 3 -16.97 9.65 -4.84
C THR A 3 -16.93 8.24 -4.23
N VAL A 4 -18.08 7.71 -3.81
CA VAL A 4 -18.18 6.32 -3.30
C VAL A 4 -17.73 5.31 -4.35
N SER A 5 -17.88 5.64 -5.64
CA SER A 5 -17.36 4.85 -6.76
C SER A 5 -15.83 4.82 -6.80
N ASP A 6 -15.17 5.97 -6.56
CA ASP A 6 -13.70 6.06 -6.53
C ASP A 6 -13.10 5.24 -5.39
N LEU A 7 -13.76 5.24 -4.22
CA LEU A 7 -13.32 4.44 -3.08
C LEU A 7 -13.45 2.94 -3.34
N ASN A 8 -14.51 2.50 -4.02
CA ASN A 8 -14.66 1.08 -4.37
C ASN A 8 -13.54 0.63 -5.33
N GLN A 9 -13.19 1.46 -6.32
CA GLN A 9 -12.10 1.16 -7.23
C GLN A 9 -10.75 1.11 -6.51
N GLN A 10 -10.49 2.08 -5.63
CA GLN A 10 -9.28 2.12 -4.80
C GLN A 10 -9.12 0.86 -3.96
N LEU A 11 -10.20 0.41 -3.32
CA LEU A 11 -10.21 -0.84 -2.54
C LEU A 11 -10.08 -2.07 -3.42
N GLY A 12 -10.61 -2.05 -4.65
CA GLY A 12 -10.43 -3.10 -5.62
C GLY A 12 -8.95 -3.37 -5.90
N TYR A 13 -8.19 -2.32 -6.22
CA TYR A 13 -6.75 -2.42 -6.43
C TYR A 13 -6.01 -2.93 -5.19
N LEU A 14 -6.35 -2.44 -4.00
CA LEU A 14 -5.76 -2.95 -2.76
C LEU A 14 -6.07 -4.44 -2.53
N VAL A 15 -7.29 -4.88 -2.80
CA VAL A 15 -7.67 -6.29 -2.67
C VAL A 15 -6.88 -7.17 -3.63
N GLU A 16 -6.70 -6.73 -4.89
CA GLU A 16 -5.93 -7.49 -5.88
C GLU A 16 -4.46 -7.66 -5.47
N LEU A 17 -3.86 -6.62 -4.86
CA LEU A 17 -2.48 -6.65 -4.38
C LEU A 17 -2.31 -7.41 -3.06
N ALA A 18 -3.20 -7.16 -2.10
CA ALA A 18 -3.10 -7.71 -0.75
C ALA A 18 -3.64 -9.15 -0.63
N ILE A 19 -4.53 -9.61 -1.52
CA ILE A 19 -5.16 -10.94 -1.42
C ILE A 19 -4.66 -11.87 -2.54
N ILE A 20 -3.85 -12.86 -2.14
CA ILE A 20 -3.23 -13.84 -3.07
C ILE A 20 -4.27 -14.83 -3.61
N SER A 21 -5.18 -15.31 -2.76
CA SER A 21 -6.16 -16.32 -3.15
C SER A 21 -7.21 -15.72 -4.10
N PRO A 22 -7.36 -16.22 -5.33
CA PRO A 22 -8.35 -15.71 -6.29
C PRO A 22 -9.79 -15.81 -5.73
N LYS A 23 -10.12 -16.93 -5.09
CA LYS A 23 -11.44 -17.12 -4.46
C LYS A 23 -11.73 -16.08 -3.37
N ARG A 24 -10.75 -15.77 -2.52
CA ARG A 24 -10.94 -14.74 -1.48
C ARG A 24 -11.04 -13.34 -2.09
N ARG A 25 -10.21 -13.05 -3.09
CA ARG A 25 -10.23 -11.80 -3.85
C ARG A 25 -11.63 -11.54 -4.41
N ASP A 26 -12.21 -12.50 -5.11
CA ASP A 26 -13.56 -12.38 -5.68
C ASP A 26 -14.64 -12.11 -4.62
N LEU A 27 -14.52 -12.76 -3.46
CA LEU A 27 -15.44 -12.54 -2.35
C LEU A 27 -15.35 -11.11 -1.82
N TYR A 28 -14.14 -10.59 -1.60
CA TYR A 28 -13.94 -9.22 -1.14
C TYR A 28 -14.38 -8.19 -2.18
N LEU A 29 -14.07 -8.39 -3.47
CA LEU A 29 -14.50 -7.51 -4.56
C LEU A 29 -16.03 -7.41 -4.64
N LYS A 30 -16.75 -8.53 -4.43
CA LYS A 30 -18.22 -8.54 -4.36
C LYS A 30 -18.79 -7.91 -3.08
N ALA A 31 -18.01 -7.89 -2.00
CA ALA A 31 -18.43 -7.32 -0.72
C ALA A 31 -18.24 -5.80 -0.66
N ILE A 32 -17.16 -5.27 -1.25
CA ILE A 32 -16.80 -3.84 -1.21
C ILE A 32 -18.00 -2.90 -1.46
N PRO A 33 -18.83 -3.09 -2.52
CA PRO A 33 -19.94 -2.16 -2.79
C PRO A 33 -21.00 -2.12 -1.70
N LYS A 34 -21.09 -3.17 -0.88
CA LYS A 34 -22.10 -3.35 0.19
C LYS A 34 -21.64 -2.81 1.54
N LEU A 35 -20.34 -2.49 1.68
CA LEU A 35 -19.79 -1.94 2.90
C LEU A 35 -20.18 -0.45 3.05
N THR A 36 -20.42 -0.05 4.29
CA THR A 36 -20.51 1.36 4.69
C THR A 36 -19.16 2.06 4.51
N VAL A 37 -19.15 3.39 4.62
CA VAL A 37 -17.91 4.18 4.51
C VAL A 37 -16.93 3.82 5.63
N GLU A 38 -17.42 3.64 6.86
CA GLU A 38 -16.58 3.29 8.01
C GLU A 38 -15.97 1.89 7.86
N GLU A 39 -16.76 0.90 7.45
CA GLU A 39 -16.27 -0.46 7.18
C GLU A 39 -15.24 -0.48 6.06
N LYS A 40 -15.43 0.33 5.00
CA LYS A 40 -14.46 0.49 3.92
C LYS A 40 -13.13 1.02 4.42
N LEU A 41 -13.16 2.00 5.33
CA LEU A 41 -11.96 2.57 5.92
C LEU A 41 -11.25 1.55 6.79
N SER A 42 -11.96 0.86 7.69
CA SER A 42 -11.39 -0.20 8.51
C SER A 42 -10.76 -1.30 7.65
N PHE A 43 -11.50 -1.77 6.64
CA PHE A 43 -11.02 -2.80 5.73
C PHE A 43 -9.79 -2.34 4.94
N SER A 44 -9.73 -1.06 4.54
CA SER A 44 -8.57 -0.51 3.84
C SER A 44 -7.30 -0.52 4.68
N LEU A 45 -7.42 -0.25 5.99
CA LEU A 45 -6.29 -0.31 6.92
C LEU A 45 -5.74 -1.73 7.03
N ASP A 46 -6.63 -2.72 7.14
CA ASP A 46 -6.24 -4.13 7.19
C ASP A 46 -5.53 -4.57 5.90
N LEU A 47 -6.05 -4.16 4.73
CA LEU A 47 -5.43 -4.45 3.44
C LEU A 47 -4.06 -3.81 3.29
N TRP A 48 -3.90 -2.55 3.72
CA TRP A 48 -2.62 -1.88 3.73
C TRP A 48 -1.61 -2.57 4.63
N HIS A 49 -2.02 -2.96 5.84
CA HIS A 49 -1.17 -3.72 6.75
C HIS A 49 -0.69 -5.03 6.10
N LEU A 50 -1.61 -5.78 5.49
CA LEU A 50 -1.27 -7.01 4.77
C LEU A 50 -0.34 -6.77 3.57
N LEU A 51 -0.50 -5.66 2.84
CA LEU A 51 0.37 -5.30 1.72
C LEU A 51 1.77 -4.92 2.22
N LEU A 52 1.86 -4.09 3.25
CA LEU A 52 3.13 -3.63 3.83
C LEU A 52 3.95 -4.81 4.39
N MET A 53 3.31 -5.74 5.11
CA MET A 53 3.99 -6.93 5.63
C MET A 53 4.62 -7.79 4.51
N LYS A 54 3.99 -7.85 3.33
CA LYS A 54 4.55 -8.58 2.19
C LYS A 54 5.69 -7.82 1.54
N MET A 55 5.51 -6.52 1.37
CA MET A 55 6.53 -5.67 0.79
C MET A 55 7.79 -5.65 1.65
N GLU A 56 7.67 -5.67 2.97
CA GLU A 56 8.79 -5.60 3.90
C GLU A 56 9.83 -6.71 3.64
N GLY A 57 9.40 -7.95 3.43
CA GLY A 57 10.30 -9.06 3.13
C GLY A 57 11.04 -8.88 1.79
N GLU A 58 10.33 -8.49 0.74
CA GLU A 58 10.94 -8.26 -0.59
C GLU A 58 11.86 -7.03 -0.60
N VAL A 59 11.48 -5.96 0.11
CA VAL A 59 12.29 -4.75 0.27
C VAL A 59 13.57 -5.07 1.03
N GLN A 60 13.48 -5.82 2.13
CA GLN A 60 14.64 -6.21 2.91
C GLN A 60 15.60 -7.05 2.06
N GLN A 61 15.09 -8.04 1.34
CA GLN A 61 15.91 -8.89 0.47
C GLN A 61 16.65 -8.05 -0.58
N LYS A 62 15.96 -7.14 -1.27
CA LYS A 62 16.61 -6.26 -2.27
C LYS A 62 17.63 -5.30 -1.65
N MET A 63 17.37 -4.81 -0.44
CA MET A 63 18.34 -3.99 0.28
C MET A 63 19.61 -4.78 0.62
N GLU A 64 19.46 -6.04 1.06
CA GLU A 64 20.59 -6.93 1.34
C GLU A 64 21.39 -7.27 0.07
N GLU A 65 20.71 -7.45 -1.06
CA GLU A 65 21.35 -7.66 -2.38
C GLU A 65 22.19 -6.44 -2.78
N GLU A 66 21.65 -5.22 -2.67
CA GLU A 66 22.40 -3.98 -2.93
C GLU A 66 23.60 -3.80 -1.98
N ILE A 67 23.45 -4.13 -0.69
CA ILE A 67 24.58 -4.10 0.27
C ILE A 67 25.66 -5.09 -0.14
N ARG A 68 25.28 -6.30 -0.57
CA ARG A 68 26.24 -7.32 -1.03
C ARG A 68 26.99 -6.86 -2.27
N GLU A 69 26.30 -6.29 -3.25
CA GLU A 69 26.94 -5.76 -4.45
C GLU A 69 27.97 -4.66 -4.13
N LEU A 70 27.69 -3.81 -3.15
CA LEU A 70 28.63 -2.79 -2.67
C LEU A 70 29.86 -3.40 -2.00
N ALA A 71 29.68 -4.44 -1.20
CA ALA A 71 30.79 -5.15 -0.56
C ALA A 71 31.70 -5.85 -1.58
N GLU A 72 31.12 -6.38 -2.65
CA GLU A 72 31.84 -7.07 -3.72
C GLU A 72 32.49 -6.12 -4.74
N ASN A 73 31.99 -4.88 -4.86
CA ASN A 73 32.48 -3.87 -5.82
C ASN A 73 32.84 -2.55 -5.12
N PRO A 74 33.98 -2.48 -4.41
CA PRO A 74 34.37 -1.30 -3.62
C PRO A 74 34.59 -0.02 -4.44
N ASP A 75 34.80 -0.14 -5.76
CA ASP A 75 34.98 1.00 -6.67
C ASP A 75 33.65 1.56 -7.22
N LYS A 76 32.52 0.89 -6.97
CA LYS A 76 31.19 1.32 -7.44
C LYS A 76 30.73 2.54 -6.63
N VAL A 77 30.46 3.66 -7.31
CA VAL A 77 29.92 4.86 -6.66
C VAL A 77 28.54 4.57 -6.10
N TYR A 78 28.41 4.70 -4.78
CA TYR A 78 27.17 4.46 -4.07
C TYR A 78 26.29 5.72 -3.99
N TYR A 79 24.99 5.56 -4.26
CA TYR A 79 23.99 6.61 -4.10
C TYR A 79 22.87 6.16 -3.16
N LYS A 80 22.64 6.91 -2.07
CA LYS A 80 21.48 6.73 -1.16
C LYS A 80 20.14 6.65 -1.90
N LYS A 81 20.04 7.32 -3.05
CA LYS A 81 18.86 7.30 -3.92
C LYS A 81 18.52 5.89 -4.43
N ASN A 82 19.46 4.97 -4.52
CA ASN A 82 19.20 3.59 -4.96
C ASN A 82 18.33 2.87 -3.92
N PHE A 83 18.70 2.96 -2.65
CA PHE A 83 17.94 2.35 -1.55
C PHE A 83 16.55 2.99 -1.36
N GLN A 84 16.45 4.30 -1.59
CA GLN A 84 15.18 5.03 -1.51
C GLN A 84 14.18 4.60 -2.61
N LYS A 85 14.63 4.01 -3.71
CA LYS A 85 13.77 3.55 -4.81
C LYS A 85 13.27 2.12 -4.62
N ILE A 86 13.93 1.31 -3.79
CA ILE A 86 13.61 -0.11 -3.62
C ILE A 86 12.13 -0.35 -3.26
N PRO A 87 11.51 0.36 -2.28
CA PRO A 87 10.10 0.15 -1.96
C PRO A 87 9.18 0.44 -3.15
N ASP A 88 9.48 1.50 -3.90
CA ASP A 88 8.74 1.89 -5.10
C ASP A 88 8.89 0.84 -6.22
N GLU A 89 10.07 0.24 -6.38
CA GLU A 89 10.32 -0.82 -7.36
C GLU A 89 9.64 -2.13 -6.99
N VAL A 90 9.66 -2.50 -5.70
CA VAL A 90 8.93 -3.66 -5.18
C VAL A 90 7.42 -3.49 -5.43
N LEU A 91 6.86 -2.32 -5.10
CA LEU A 91 5.44 -2.06 -5.35
C LEU A 91 5.09 -2.14 -6.84
N ARG A 92 5.92 -1.59 -7.73
CA ARG A 92 5.72 -1.72 -9.19
C ARG A 92 5.77 -3.17 -9.65
N GLY A 93 6.73 -3.94 -9.14
CA GLY A 93 6.84 -5.38 -9.41
C GLY A 93 5.57 -6.13 -9.02
N LEU A 94 5.07 -5.87 -7.81
CA LEU A 94 3.83 -6.45 -7.31
C LEU A 94 2.61 -6.08 -8.15
N ILE A 95 2.46 -4.81 -8.56
CA ILE A 95 1.37 -4.39 -9.45
C ILE A 95 1.43 -5.15 -10.77
N ARG A 96 2.61 -5.19 -11.41
CA ARG A 96 2.81 -5.88 -12.68
C ARG A 96 2.45 -7.36 -12.59
N GLU A 97 2.91 -8.03 -11.54
CA GLU A 97 2.69 -9.47 -11.36
C GLU A 97 1.22 -9.76 -11.01
N ARG A 98 0.66 -9.08 -10.00
CA ARG A 98 -0.64 -9.45 -9.42
C ARG A 98 -1.84 -9.01 -10.21
N MET A 99 -1.68 -7.96 -11.02
CA MET A 99 -2.73 -7.40 -11.86
C MET A 99 -2.50 -7.70 -13.34
N GLU A 100 -1.39 -8.39 -13.68
CA GLU A 100 -1.01 -8.74 -15.06
C GLU A 100 -0.83 -7.52 -15.99
N ILE A 101 -0.52 -6.35 -15.42
CA ILE A 101 -0.40 -5.08 -16.15
C ILE A 101 1.01 -4.89 -16.67
N ARG A 102 1.15 -4.66 -17.98
CA ARG A 102 2.45 -4.39 -18.62
C ARG A 102 2.68 -2.92 -18.94
N ASP A 103 1.62 -2.11 -18.98
CA ASP A 103 1.70 -0.68 -19.29
C ASP A 103 2.22 0.12 -18.08
N GLU A 104 3.33 0.83 -18.26
CA GLU A 104 3.92 1.67 -17.21
C GLU A 104 3.03 2.86 -16.82
N ASP A 105 2.24 3.38 -17.75
CA ASP A 105 1.33 4.48 -17.43
C ASP A 105 0.15 3.99 -16.60
N GLU A 106 -0.34 2.78 -16.86
CA GLU A 106 -1.34 2.12 -16.02
C GLU A 106 -0.82 1.78 -14.61
N ILE A 107 0.40 1.22 -14.52
CA ILE A 107 1.07 0.98 -13.23
C ILE A 107 1.19 2.30 -12.44
N ARG A 108 1.59 3.39 -13.12
CA ARG A 108 1.71 4.71 -12.49
C ARG A 108 0.36 5.21 -11.97
N ARG A 109 -0.70 5.10 -12.77
CA ARG A 109 -2.06 5.47 -12.37
C ARG A 109 -2.49 4.72 -11.11
N ILE A 110 -2.33 3.40 -11.07
CA ILE A 110 -2.71 2.57 -9.91
C ILE A 110 -1.91 2.99 -8.68
N ARG A 111 -0.60 3.19 -8.82
CA ARG A 111 0.25 3.65 -7.72
C ARG A 111 -0.19 5.01 -7.18
N ASP A 112 -0.49 5.96 -8.06
CA ASP A 112 -0.91 7.30 -7.64
C ASP A 112 -2.29 7.27 -6.95
N VAL A 113 -3.18 6.37 -7.42
CA VAL A 113 -4.47 6.07 -6.76
C VAL A 113 -4.27 5.49 -5.36
N LEU A 114 -3.33 4.55 -5.21
CA LEU A 114 -3.00 3.95 -3.91
C LEU A 114 -2.38 4.97 -2.95
N LYS A 115 -1.42 5.79 -3.39
CA LYS A 115 -0.84 6.87 -2.57
C LYS A 115 -1.90 7.85 -2.09
N GLY A 116 -2.85 8.19 -2.97
CA GLY A 116 -3.98 9.04 -2.60
C GLY A 116 -4.89 8.42 -1.54
N LEU A 117 -5.00 7.09 -1.47
CA LEU A 117 -5.74 6.40 -0.41
C LEU A 117 -4.93 6.33 0.88
N GLU A 118 -3.63 6.01 0.80
CA GLU A 118 -2.71 5.98 1.95
C GLU A 118 -2.71 7.32 2.71
N SER A 119 -2.52 8.45 2.01
CA SER A 119 -2.52 9.77 2.65
C SER A 119 -3.84 10.13 3.32
N LYS A 120 -4.98 9.67 2.78
CA LYS A 120 -6.28 9.86 3.44
C LYS A 120 -6.35 9.06 4.75
N LEU A 121 -5.82 7.85 4.75
CA LEU A 121 -5.81 7.00 5.94
C LEU A 121 -4.92 7.57 7.03
N GLU A 122 -3.75 8.11 6.69
CA GLU A 122 -2.88 8.82 7.64
C GLU A 122 -3.56 10.02 8.31
N ILE A 123 -4.31 10.81 7.53
CA ILE A 123 -5.07 11.94 8.08
C ILE A 123 -6.14 11.44 9.05
N ILE A 124 -6.89 10.40 8.66
CA ILE A 124 -7.96 9.84 9.48
C ILE A 124 -7.41 9.22 10.77
N THR A 125 -6.33 8.45 10.70
CA THR A 125 -5.70 7.84 11.89
C THR A 125 -5.15 8.89 12.84
N LYS A 126 -4.53 9.96 12.30
CA LYS A 126 -4.06 11.10 13.11
C LYS A 126 -5.21 11.85 13.79
N SER A 127 -6.27 12.20 13.06
CA SER A 127 -7.42 12.88 13.66
C SER A 127 -8.13 12.01 14.70
N ALA A 128 -8.18 10.68 14.48
CA ALA A 128 -8.73 9.75 15.46
C ALA A 128 -7.87 9.64 16.73
N SER A 129 -6.53 9.71 16.63
CA SER A 129 -5.65 9.73 17.81
C SER A 129 -5.80 11.03 18.59
N GLU A 130 -5.83 12.17 17.91
CA GLU A 130 -6.03 13.50 18.52
C GLU A 130 -7.38 13.58 19.25
N ALA A 131 -8.46 13.08 18.64
CA ALA A 131 -9.78 13.04 19.29
C ALA A 131 -9.79 12.17 20.55
N ARG A 132 -9.07 11.03 20.54
CA ARG A 132 -8.94 10.16 21.73
C ARG A 132 -8.19 10.86 22.86
N GLU A 133 -7.12 11.60 22.55
CA GLU A 133 -6.36 12.37 23.53
C GLU A 133 -7.22 13.47 24.19
N VAL A 134 -8.03 14.17 23.40
CA VAL A 134 -8.97 15.19 23.91
C VAL A 134 -10.04 14.59 24.82
N ILE A 135 -10.61 13.44 24.44
CA ILE A 135 -11.59 12.74 25.29
C ILE A 135 -10.93 12.30 26.60
N GLN A 136 -9.73 11.73 26.55
CA GLN A 136 -9.01 11.28 27.74
C GLN A 136 -8.59 12.44 28.65
N SER A 137 -8.35 13.64 28.12
CA SER A 137 -8.05 14.83 28.91
C SER A 137 -9.28 15.46 29.56
N HIS A 138 -10.49 15.21 29.03
CA HIS A 138 -11.76 15.69 29.60
C HIS A 138 -12.45 14.70 30.54
N VAL A 139 -11.97 13.45 30.61
CA VAL A 139 -12.47 12.40 31.52
C VAL A 139 -11.58 12.27 32.79
N LYS A 140 -10.59 13.15 32.95
CA LYS A 140 -9.82 13.34 34.19
C LYS A 140 -10.28 14.59 34.93
#